data_AF-A0AAD0VV73-F1
#
_entry.id   AF-A0AAD0VV73-F1
#
_cell.length_a   1.000
_cell.length_b   1.000
_cell.length_c   1.000
_cell.angle_alpha   90.00
_cell.angle_beta   90.00
_cell.angle_gamma   90.00
#
_symmetry.space_group_name_H-M   'P 1'
#
loop_
_entity.id
_entity.type
_entity.pdbx_description
1 polymer ?
#
loop_
_entity_poly.entity_id
_entity_poly.type
_entity_poly.pdbx_seq_one_letter_code
_entity_poly.pdbx_strand_id
1 'polypeptide(L)'
;MNLTDLDIGKLIEVIGLALVPIIFEGVNKDMPAHALRARARLNAEIMGRVAAVLYCGNKVGPDIAAKIELFTQHMCKAHLDAFNEVLGPEGHLSRAD
;
A
#
# COMPACT_ATOMS: atom_id res chain seq x y z
N MET A 1 -5.82 24.62 9.18
CA MET A 1 -5.43 23.34 9.82
C MET A 1 -4.06 22.97 9.27
N ASN A 2 -3.05 22.84 10.13
CA ASN A 2 -1.71 22.45 9.66
C ASN A 2 -1.59 20.93 9.69
N LEU A 3 -0.96 20.35 8.66
CA LEU A 3 -0.65 18.91 8.60
C LEU A 3 0.16 18.40 9.80
N THR A 4 0.83 19.29 10.53
CA THR A 4 1.64 18.98 11.72
C THR A 4 0.84 18.53 12.93
N ASP A 5 -0.47 18.79 12.96
CA ASP A 5 -1.35 18.38 14.07
C ASP A 5 -2.09 17.06 13.76
N LEU A 6 -1.91 16.50 12.55
CA LEU A 6 -2.50 15.22 12.18
C LEU A 6 -1.58 14.06 12.55
N ASP A 7 -2.17 13.03 13.13
CA ASP A 7 -1.56 11.71 13.20
C ASP A 7 -1.40 11.15 11.78
N ILE A 8 -0.17 11.26 11.26
CA ILE A 8 0.19 10.81 9.92
C ILE A 8 -0.07 9.31 9.75
N GLY A 9 0.13 8.51 10.80
CA GLY A 9 -0.14 7.08 10.77
C GLY A 9 -1.62 6.80 10.54
N LYS A 10 -2.49 7.48 11.30
CA LYS A 10 -3.94 7.39 11.13
C LYS A 10 -4.42 7.89 9.77
N LEU A 11 -3.79 8.93 9.23
CA LEU A 11 -4.12 9.44 7.90
C LEU A 11 -3.74 8.43 6.80
N ILE A 12 -2.55 7.82 6.90
CA ILE A 12 -2.10 6.76 6.00
C ILE A 12 -3.08 5.58 6.05
N GLU A 13 -3.53 5.18 7.23
CA GLU A 13 -4.52 4.11 7.39
C GLU A 13 -5.84 4.43 6.70
N VAL A 14 -6.41 5.62 6.95
CA VAL A 14 -7.67 6.06 6.35
C VAL A 14 -7.58 6.12 4.82
N ILE A 15 -6.48 6.65 4.28
CA ILE A 15 -6.25 6.69 2.83
C ILE A 15 -6.12 5.27 2.27
N GLY A 16 -5.38 4.40 2.96
CA GLY A 16 -5.23 3.01 2.56
C GLY A 16 -6.58 2.31 2.42
N LEU A 17 -7.42 2.40 3.44
CA LEU A 17 -8.76 1.81 3.42
C LEU A 17 -9.66 2.40 2.32
N ALA A 18 -9.55 3.70 2.04
CA ALA A 18 -10.31 4.35 0.97
C ALA A 18 -9.87 3.91 -0.43
N LEU A 19 -8.61 3.51 -0.61
CA LEU A 19 -8.07 3.06 -1.89
C LEU A 19 -8.37 1.59 -2.18
N VAL A 20 -8.55 0.74 -1.16
CA VAL A 20 -8.89 -0.69 -1.32
C VAL A 20 -10.03 -0.93 -2.32
N PRO A 21 -11.23 -0.33 -2.19
CA PRO A 21 -12.33 -0.61 -3.12
C PRO A 21 -12.03 -0.17 -4.56
N ILE A 22 -11.15 0.80 -4.76
CA ILE A 22 -10.74 1.29 -6.09
C ILE A 22 -9.72 0.33 -6.71
N ILE A 23 -8.71 -0.07 -5.95
CA ILE A 23 -7.61 -0.90 -6.46
C ILE A 23 -8.06 -2.35 -6.66
N PHE A 24 -8.94 -2.84 -5.79
CA PHE A 24 -9.46 -4.21 -5.84
C PHE A 24 -10.85 -4.29 -6.49
N GLU A 25 -11.26 -3.27 -7.26
CA GLU A 25 -12.51 -3.29 -8.01
C GLU A 25 -12.57 -4.50 -8.96
N GLY A 26 -13.67 -5.26 -8.89
CA GLY A 26 -13.89 -6.44 -9.75
C GLY A 26 -13.01 -7.64 -9.39
N VAL A 27 -12.30 -7.63 -8.26
CA VAL A 27 -11.64 -8.83 -7.72
C VAL A 27 -12.72 -9.82 -7.30
N ASN A 28 -12.58 -11.06 -7.77
CA ASN A 28 -13.47 -12.16 -7.46
C ASN A 28 -12.66 -13.45 -7.22
N LYS A 29 -13.35 -14.51 -6.81
CA LYS A 29 -12.75 -15.81 -6.48
C LYS A 29 -12.04 -16.50 -7.65
N ASP A 30 -12.36 -16.14 -8.89
CA ASP A 30 -11.81 -16.74 -10.10
C ASP A 30 -10.58 -15.97 -10.61
N MET A 31 -10.22 -14.85 -9.96
CA MET A 31 -9.06 -14.05 -10.32
C MET A 31 -7.77 -14.82 -10.05
N PRO A 32 -6.88 -14.94 -11.05
CA PRO A 32 -5.59 -15.60 -10.85
C PRO A 32 -4.75 -14.92 -9.76
N ALA A 33 -4.06 -15.72 -8.95
CA ALA A 33 -3.22 -15.22 -7.85
C ALA A 33 -2.16 -14.19 -8.31
N HIS A 34 -1.61 -14.33 -9.52
CA HIS A 34 -0.65 -13.36 -10.06
C HIS A 34 -1.29 -11.98 -10.31
N ALA A 35 -2.54 -11.93 -10.74
CA ALA A 35 -3.26 -10.68 -10.97
C ALA A 35 -3.61 -10.00 -9.65
N LEU A 36 -3.94 -10.78 -8.62
CA LEU A 36 -4.16 -10.28 -7.27
C LEU A 36 -2.87 -9.71 -6.66
N ARG A 37 -1.73 -10.39 -6.83
CA ARG A 37 -0.41 -9.87 -6.41
C ARG A 37 -0.04 -8.57 -7.14
N ALA A 38 -0.35 -8.45 -8.42
CA ALA A 38 -0.10 -7.22 -9.18
C ALA A 38 -0.90 -6.03 -8.60
N ARG A 39 -2.17 -6.25 -8.21
CA ARG A 39 -2.99 -5.23 -7.53
C ARG A 39 -2.48 -4.88 -6.14
N ALA A 40 -2.06 -5.88 -5.36
CA ALA A 40 -1.44 -5.65 -4.06
C ALA A 40 -0.15 -4.81 -4.17
N ARG A 41 0.68 -5.09 -5.18
CA ARG A 41 1.86 -4.27 -5.47
C ARG A 41 1.50 -2.84 -5.87
N LEU A 42 0.49 -2.66 -6.72
CA LEU A 42 0.00 -1.33 -7.09
C LEU A 42 -0.48 -0.54 -5.87
N ASN A 43 -1.21 -1.18 -4.96
CA ASN A 43 -1.61 -0.57 -3.69
C ASN A 43 -0.41 -0.11 -2.86
N ALA A 44 0.60 -0.96 -2.72
CA ALA A 44 1.81 -0.63 -2.00
C ALA A 44 2.58 0.55 -2.62
N GLU A 45 2.66 0.61 -3.95
CA GLU A 45 3.29 1.72 -4.67
C GLU A 45 2.55 3.04 -4.47
N ILE A 46 1.22 3.03 -4.52
CA ILE A 46 0.39 4.22 -4.26
C ILE A 46 0.57 4.67 -2.80
N MET A 47 0.49 3.74 -1.86
CA MET A 47 0.64 4.04 -0.43
C MET A 47 2.04 4.56 -0.09
N GLY A 48 3.09 4.05 -0.71
CA GLY A 48 4.45 4.56 -0.54
C GLY A 48 4.61 6.00 -1.00
N ARG A 49 4.00 6.35 -2.14
CA ARG A 49 3.97 7.73 -2.65
C ARG A 49 3.21 8.67 -1.72
N VAL A 50 2.03 8.25 -1.27
CA VAL A 50 1.21 9.01 -0.32
C VAL A 50 1.99 9.23 0.99
N ALA A 51 2.58 8.18 1.55
CA ALA A 51 3.36 8.27 2.80
C ALA A 51 4.55 9.23 2.65
N ALA A 52 5.28 9.18 1.55
CA ALA A 52 6.40 10.09 1.30
C ALA A 52 5.97 11.56 1.24
N VAL A 53 4.85 11.86 0.57
CA VAL A 53 4.30 13.22 0.49
C VAL A 53 3.84 13.70 1.86
N LEU A 54 3.09 12.87 2.60
CA LEU A 54 2.61 13.21 3.94
C LEU A 54 3.77 13.42 4.92
N TYR A 55 4.81 12.60 4.83
CA TYR A 55 6.00 12.73 5.66
C TYR A 55 6.78 14.02 5.38
N CYS A 56 6.79 14.48 4.12
CA CYS A 56 7.37 15.78 3.76
C CYS A 56 6.54 16.98 4.24
N GLY A 57 5.26 16.79 4.55
CA GLY A 57 4.35 17.85 4.99
C GLY A 57 4.39 19.05 4.05
N ASN A 58 4.69 20.24 4.58
CA ASN A 58 4.76 21.49 3.80
C ASN A 58 6.10 21.70 3.08
N LYS A 59 7.05 20.77 3.17
CA LYS A 59 8.41 20.90 2.62
C LYS A 59 8.70 19.78 1.63
N VAL A 60 8.04 19.83 0.47
CA VAL A 60 8.43 19.02 -0.68
C VAL A 60 9.67 19.64 -1.30
N GLY A 61 10.83 19.06 -1.00
CA GLY A 61 12.13 19.46 -1.54
C GLY A 61 12.58 18.56 -2.70
N PRO A 62 13.76 18.86 -3.30
CA PRO A 62 14.31 18.07 -4.41
C PRO A 62 14.50 16.58 -4.08
N ASP A 63 14.62 16.22 -2.80
CA ASP A 63 14.82 14.84 -2.33
C ASP A 63 13.52 14.01 -2.30
N ILE A 64 12.37 14.57 -2.69
CA ILE A 64 11.08 13.88 -2.64
C ILE A 64 11.08 12.59 -3.47
N ALA A 65 11.81 12.55 -4.59
CA ALA A 65 11.91 11.35 -5.42
C ALA A 65 12.57 10.18 -4.67
N ALA A 66 13.68 10.44 -3.96
CA ALA A 66 14.37 9.44 -3.16
C ALA A 66 13.51 8.98 -1.97
N LYS A 67 12.74 9.90 -1.37
CA LYS A 67 11.78 9.54 -0.30
C LYS A 67 10.64 8.69 -0.83
N ILE A 68 10.06 9.03 -1.97
CA ILE A 68 9.03 8.24 -2.65
C ILE A 68 9.54 6.81 -2.88
N GLU A 69 10.75 6.68 -3.40
CA GLU A 69 11.35 5.36 -3.64
C GLU A 69 11.52 4.56 -2.34
N LEU A 70 12.08 5.18 -1.30
CA LEU A 70 12.26 4.53 0.01
C LEU A 70 10.94 4.04 0.62
N PHE A 71 9.92 4.90 0.66
CA PHE A 71 8.61 4.55 1.21
C PHE A 71 7.88 3.53 0.33
N THR A 72 8.04 3.59 -1.00
CA THR A 72 7.49 2.60 -1.92
C THR A 72 8.11 1.22 -1.67
N GLN A 73 9.43 1.14 -1.55
CA GLN A 73 10.10 -0.13 -1.24
C GLN A 73 9.66 -0.69 0.12
N HIS A 74 9.55 0.16 1.14
CA HIS A 74 9.07 -0.23 2.46
C HIS A 74 7.63 -0.78 2.41
N MET A 75 6.72 -0.07 1.75
CA MET A 75 5.32 -0.49 1.62
C MET A 75 5.17 -1.75 0.77
N CYS A 76 5.96 -1.90 -0.30
CA CYS A 76 5.96 -3.10 -1.13
C CYS A 76 6.41 -4.31 -0.31
N LYS A 77 7.46 -4.17 0.49
CA LYS A 77 7.92 -5.24 1.37
C LYS A 77 6.85 -5.60 2.41
N ALA A 78 6.31 -4.62 3.13
CA ALA A 78 5.29 -4.86 4.15
C ALA A 78 4.03 -5.52 3.58
N HIS A 79 3.53 -5.07 2.42
CA HIS A 79 2.38 -5.68 1.77
C HIS A 79 2.68 -7.07 1.23
N LEU A 80 3.86 -7.32 0.63
CA LEU A 80 4.23 -8.64 0.14
C LEU A 80 4.40 -9.65 1.27
N ASP A 81 5.01 -9.25 2.38
CA ASP A 81 5.16 -10.09 3.57
C ASP A 81 3.78 -10.47 4.12
N ALA A 82 2.88 -9.50 4.30
CA ALA A 82 1.49 -9.76 4.70
C ALA A 82 0.72 -10.63 3.68
N PHE A 83 0.95 -10.43 2.38
CA PHE A 83 0.31 -11.24 1.34
C PHE A 83 0.80 -12.69 1.35
N ASN A 84 2.09 -12.91 1.62
CA ASN A 84 2.67 -14.25 1.71
C ASN A 84 2.23 -14.99 2.98
N GLU A 85 1.90 -14.29 4.06
CA GLU A 85 1.27 -14.90 5.24
C GLU A 85 -0.16 -15.40 4.95
N VAL A 86 -0.87 -14.72 4.04
CA VAL A 86 -2.26 -15.05 3.67
C VAL A 86 -2.36 -16.00 2.48
N LEU A 87 -1.31 -16.14 1.67
CA LEU A 87 -1.26 -17.08 0.55
C LEU A 87 -0.48 -18.34 0.94
N GLY A 88 -1.07 -19.52 0.72
CA GLY A 88 -0.34 -20.79 0.86
C GLY A 88 0.80 -20.93 -0.16
N PRO A 89 1.68 -21.93 -0.01
CA PRO A 89 2.89 -22.13 -0.84
C PRO A 89 2.63 -22.22 -2.36
N GLU A 90 1.40 -22.56 -2.77
CA GLU A 90 0.96 -22.64 -4.17
C GLU A 90 0.34 -21.32 -4.69
N GLY A 91 0.27 -20.27 -3.87
CA GLY A 91 -0.38 -19.01 -4.22
C GLY A 91 -1.91 -19.03 -4.16
N HIS A 92 -2.50 -20.10 -3.63
CA HIS A 92 -3.91 -20.12 -3.25
C HIS A 92 -4.11 -19.28 -1.99
N LEU A 93 -5.25 -18.57 -1.90
CA LEU A 93 -5.69 -17.98 -0.64
C LEU A 93 -5.68 -19.10 0.41
N SER A 94 -4.86 -18.92 1.45
CA SER A 94 -4.97 -19.74 2.65
C SER A 94 -6.43 -19.71 3.05
N ARG A 95 -7.05 -20.88 3.22
CA ARG A 95 -8.42 -20.94 3.75
C ARG A 95 -8.42 -20.14 5.04
N ALA A 96 -9.13 -19.02 5.05
CA ALA A 96 -9.54 -18.39 6.29
C ALA A 96 -10.48 -19.38 6.97
N ASP A 97 -10.05 -19.90 8.13
CA ASP A 97 -10.97 -20.42 9.13
C ASP A 97 -11.75 -19.26 9.76
#